data_AF-A0A1Y3NSU3-F1
#
_entry.id   AF-A0A1Y3NSU3-F1
#
_cell.length_a   1.000
_cell.length_b   1.000
_cell.length_c   1.000
_cell.angle_alpha   90.00
_cell.angle_beta   90.00
_cell.angle_gamma   90.00
#
_symmetry.space_group_name_H-M   'P 1'
#
loop_
_entity.id
_entity.type
_entity.pdbx_description
1 polymer ?
#
loop_
_entity_poly.entity_id
_entity_poly.type
_entity_poly.pdbx_seq_one_letter_code
_entity_poly.pdbx_strand_id
1 'polypeptide(L)'
;KCELNKFRIYALPGTYIVKVNIDNYNEDIQLKFDDIELTISECRENQIKMYDKNGILYCSKPVCRESCPIPEAAVCIIGHSENINNIESNICKCRPGLEGELCDNKIFIDFSNLFSTYSDYLGCSFNFFFKHNGITLSLLIFNLIISINYEIGNRITIDHSNNKSFLFTVSIDNEMKIKTKEKDSVSQFYQLIDIKSSLKNNKRISYNSFFEPDIKLIEKIKNINSLFFEVVFAYVVFFLVIIFNIIIIFNTSYRTNSKENLNINQSSNGNWFYKCELEKYDLILDLVEILIMVKILFEGIKLNKYENIFKYTRYITYSIIVGIILGPFINV
;
A
#
# COMPACT_ATOMS: atom_id res chain seq x y z
N LYS A 1 -73.35 -2.96 9.84
CA LYS A 1 -71.94 -2.90 9.36
C LYS A 1 -71.76 -4.02 8.35
N CYS A 2 -71.46 -3.71 7.10
CA CYS A 2 -71.14 -4.71 6.08
C CYS A 2 -69.62 -4.77 5.95
N GLU A 3 -69.02 -5.94 6.16
CA GLU A 3 -67.57 -6.14 6.04
C GLU A 3 -67.29 -7.07 4.85
N LEU A 4 -66.58 -6.54 3.86
CA LEU A 4 -66.26 -7.26 2.62
C LEU A 4 -64.92 -8.01 2.71
N ASN A 5 -64.72 -8.80 3.77
CA ASN A 5 -63.44 -9.47 4.07
C ASN A 5 -63.00 -10.51 3.01
N LYS A 6 -63.88 -10.85 2.06
CA LYS A 6 -63.61 -11.78 0.96
C LYS A 6 -63.69 -11.13 -0.43
N PHE A 7 -63.89 -9.82 -0.50
CA PHE A 7 -63.94 -9.11 -1.77
C PHE A 7 -62.54 -9.03 -2.38
N ARG A 8 -62.42 -9.40 -3.65
CA ARG A 8 -61.15 -9.42 -4.40
C ARG A 8 -61.40 -8.83 -5.77
N ILE A 9 -60.50 -7.97 -6.20
CA ILE A 9 -60.49 -7.41 -7.55
C ILE A 9 -59.35 -8.08 -8.30
N TYR A 10 -59.68 -8.58 -9.49
CA TYR A 10 -58.74 -9.15 -10.44
C TYR A 10 -58.81 -8.33 -11.71
N ALA A 11 -57.73 -7.65 -12.07
CA ALA A 11 -57.67 -6.82 -13.27
C ALA A 11 -56.23 -6.75 -13.79
N LEU A 12 -56.09 -6.32 -15.06
CA LEU A 12 -54.80 -6.14 -15.71
C LEU A 12 -54.05 -4.93 -15.11
N PRO A 13 -52.74 -4.79 -15.35
CA PRO A 13 -52.02 -3.60 -14.93
C PRO A 13 -52.63 -2.31 -15.50
N GLY A 14 -52.87 -1.32 -14.65
CA GLY A 14 -53.56 -0.10 -15.01
C GLY A 14 -54.17 0.62 -13.81
N THR A 15 -54.74 1.80 -14.07
CA THR A 15 -55.47 2.60 -13.07
C THR A 15 -56.97 2.45 -13.30
N TYR A 16 -57.68 2.08 -12.25
CA TYR A 16 -59.12 1.80 -12.26
C TYR A 16 -59.83 2.70 -11.28
N ILE A 17 -61.02 3.16 -11.68
CA ILE A 17 -61.92 3.91 -10.81
C ILE A 17 -63.08 2.98 -10.45
N VAL A 18 -63.13 2.53 -9.20
CA VAL A 18 -64.18 1.65 -8.70
C VAL A 18 -65.34 2.49 -8.17
N LYS A 19 -66.46 2.40 -8.88
CA LYS A 19 -67.73 3.00 -8.48
C LYS A 19 -68.57 1.95 -7.78
N VAL A 20 -69.01 2.25 -6.57
CA VAL A 20 -69.86 1.34 -5.79
C VAL A 20 -71.29 1.83 -5.88
N ASN A 21 -72.20 0.98 -6.35
CA ASN A 21 -73.64 1.24 -6.34
C ASN A 21 -74.31 0.17 -5.48
N ILE A 22 -75.29 0.57 -4.65
CA ILE A 22 -76.09 -0.35 -3.85
C ILE A 22 -77.53 -0.26 -4.33
N ASP A 23 -78.01 -1.31 -4.98
CA ASP A 23 -79.39 -1.41 -5.42
C ASP A 23 -80.31 -1.71 -4.23
N ASN A 24 -81.44 -1.01 -4.17
CA ASN A 24 -82.44 -1.15 -3.11
C ASN A 24 -83.85 -1.12 -3.73
N TYR A 25 -84.81 -1.82 -3.11
CA TYR A 25 -86.13 -2.10 -3.71
C TYR A 25 -87.03 -0.87 -3.89
N ASN A 26 -86.89 0.15 -3.04
CA ASN A 26 -87.84 1.28 -2.98
C ASN A 26 -87.22 2.66 -3.24
N GLU A 27 -85.91 2.87 -3.01
CA GLU A 27 -85.21 4.16 -3.20
C GLU A 27 -83.70 3.96 -3.39
N ASP A 28 -83.06 4.80 -4.23
CA ASP A 28 -81.60 4.78 -4.45
C ASP A 28 -80.84 5.15 -3.16
N ILE A 29 -79.88 4.30 -2.76
CA ILE A 29 -79.01 4.58 -1.62
C ILE A 29 -77.86 5.48 -2.08
N GLN A 30 -77.86 6.75 -1.65
CA GLN A 30 -76.73 7.65 -1.90
C GLN A 30 -75.52 7.29 -1.02
N LEU A 31 -74.46 6.82 -1.66
CA LEU A 31 -73.16 6.62 -0.99
C LEU A 31 -72.43 7.96 -0.85
N LYS A 32 -71.95 8.25 0.36
CA LYS A 32 -71.22 9.50 0.69
C LYS A 32 -69.70 9.30 0.73
N PHE A 33 -69.14 8.54 -0.20
CA PHE A 33 -67.70 8.42 -0.36
C PHE A 33 -67.33 8.54 -1.84
N ASP A 34 -66.15 9.09 -2.09
CA ASP A 34 -65.64 9.31 -3.44
C ASP A 34 -65.30 7.99 -4.13
N ASP A 35 -65.22 8.02 -5.46
CA ASP A 35 -64.79 6.86 -6.24
C ASP A 35 -63.41 6.38 -5.76
N ILE A 36 -63.22 5.05 -5.71
CA ILE A 36 -61.97 4.46 -5.23
C ILE A 36 -61.02 4.28 -6.41
N GLU A 37 -59.94 5.04 -6.44
CA GLU A 37 -58.87 4.86 -7.41
C GLU A 37 -57.95 3.70 -6.99
N LEU A 38 -57.80 2.72 -7.87
CA LEU A 38 -56.93 1.55 -7.68
C LEU A 38 -55.89 1.52 -8.78
N THR A 39 -54.62 1.41 -8.42
CA THR A 39 -53.54 1.16 -9.37
C THR A 39 -53.06 -0.27 -9.22
N ILE A 40 -53.20 -1.05 -10.29
CA ILE A 40 -52.66 -2.40 -10.38
C ILE A 40 -51.31 -2.30 -11.07
N SER A 41 -50.24 -2.52 -10.31
CA SER A 41 -48.87 -2.50 -10.84
C SER A 41 -48.55 -3.79 -11.59
N GLU A 42 -47.61 -3.71 -12.53
CA GLU A 42 -46.98 -4.91 -13.09
C GLU A 42 -46.23 -5.72 -12.02
N CYS A 43 -45.89 -6.97 -12.36
CA CYS A 43 -44.98 -7.77 -11.56
C CYS A 43 -43.61 -7.10 -11.45
N ARG A 44 -42.99 -7.20 -10.27
CA ARG A 44 -41.61 -6.73 -10.07
C ARG A 44 -40.65 -7.54 -10.94
N GLU A 45 -39.49 -6.98 -11.26
CA GLU A 45 -38.45 -7.65 -12.08
C GLU A 45 -38.04 -9.03 -11.56
N ASN A 46 -38.21 -9.30 -10.26
CA ASN A 46 -37.90 -10.58 -9.62
C ASN A 46 -39.10 -11.51 -9.40
N GLN A 47 -40.25 -11.20 -10.01
CA GLN A 47 -41.46 -12.03 -9.95
C GLN A 47 -41.86 -12.54 -11.33
N ILE A 48 -42.29 -13.80 -11.39
CA ILE A 48 -42.75 -14.44 -12.62
C ILE A 48 -44.17 -13.97 -12.92
N LYS A 49 -44.36 -13.43 -14.13
CA LYS A 49 -45.69 -13.16 -14.70
C LYS A 49 -46.36 -14.50 -15.01
N MET A 50 -47.52 -14.75 -14.41
CA MET A 50 -48.32 -15.95 -14.57
C MET A 50 -49.76 -15.55 -14.92
N TYR A 51 -50.47 -16.39 -15.67
CA TYR A 51 -51.90 -16.20 -15.94
C TYR A 51 -52.70 -17.36 -15.39
N ASP A 52 -53.82 -17.06 -14.74
CA ASP A 52 -54.75 -18.09 -14.31
C ASP A 52 -55.56 -18.65 -15.50
N LYS A 53 -56.48 -19.59 -15.23
CA LYS A 53 -57.34 -20.19 -16.26
C LYS A 53 -58.26 -19.18 -16.97
N ASN A 54 -58.45 -18.00 -16.38
CA ASN A 54 -59.28 -16.92 -16.91
C ASN A 54 -58.45 -15.83 -17.62
N GLY A 55 -57.13 -16.01 -17.75
CA GLY A 55 -56.24 -15.01 -18.33
C GLY A 55 -55.94 -13.83 -17.40
N ILE A 56 -56.18 -13.96 -16.09
CA ILE A 56 -55.86 -12.93 -15.11
C ILE A 56 -54.38 -13.03 -14.75
N LEU A 57 -53.64 -11.93 -14.94
CA LEU A 57 -52.24 -11.81 -14.55
C LEU A 57 -52.10 -11.87 -13.02
N TYR A 58 -51.20 -12.70 -12.54
CA TYR A 58 -50.73 -12.70 -11.15
C TYR A 58 -49.21 -12.93 -11.11
N CYS A 59 -48.58 -12.48 -10.02
CA CYS A 59 -47.13 -12.53 -9.85
C CYS A 59 -46.77 -13.67 -8.90
N SER A 60 -45.92 -14.58 -9.35
CA SER A 60 -45.39 -15.68 -8.52
C SER A 60 -43.93 -15.44 -8.16
N LYS A 61 -43.50 -15.85 -6.97
CA LYS A 61 -42.07 -15.84 -6.62
C LYS A 61 -41.39 -17.04 -7.30
N PRO A 62 -40.21 -16.87 -7.91
CA PRO A 62 -39.49 -17.99 -8.50
C PRO A 62 -39.15 -19.02 -7.41
N VAL A 63 -39.36 -20.29 -7.73
CA VAL A 63 -38.98 -21.42 -6.86
C VAL A 63 -37.69 -22.02 -7.39
N CYS A 64 -36.64 -22.04 -6.57
CA CYS A 64 -35.35 -22.64 -6.90
C CYS A 64 -35.24 -24.05 -6.28
N ARG A 65 -34.21 -24.81 -6.68
CA ARG A 65 -33.86 -26.10 -6.07
C ARG A 65 -33.60 -25.94 -4.57
N GLU A 66 -33.89 -26.98 -3.79
CA GLU A 66 -33.64 -27.01 -2.34
C GLU A 66 -32.15 -26.83 -1.99
N SER A 67 -31.25 -27.14 -2.92
CA SER A 67 -29.81 -26.90 -2.77
C SER A 67 -29.42 -25.41 -2.79
N CYS A 68 -30.31 -24.51 -3.23
CA CYS A 68 -30.03 -23.08 -3.29
C CYS A 68 -30.21 -22.43 -1.89
N PRO A 69 -29.16 -21.85 -1.29
CA PRO A 69 -29.17 -21.38 0.10
C PRO A 69 -29.85 -20.01 0.27
N ILE A 70 -31.19 -19.99 0.11
CA ILE A 70 -32.04 -18.79 0.24
C ILE A 70 -32.58 -18.71 1.68
N PRO A 71 -32.63 -17.52 2.32
CA PRO A 71 -32.31 -16.19 1.78
C PRO A 71 -30.89 -15.68 2.11
N GLU A 72 -30.09 -16.52 2.76
CA GLU A 72 -28.84 -16.15 3.41
C GLU A 72 -27.73 -15.85 2.40
N ALA A 73 -27.42 -16.80 1.51
CA ALA A 73 -26.27 -16.73 0.60
C ALA A 73 -26.67 -16.51 -0.88
N ALA A 74 -27.92 -16.80 -1.25
CA ALA A 74 -28.40 -16.71 -2.62
C ALA A 74 -29.75 -16.00 -2.75
N VAL A 75 -30.05 -15.57 -3.97
CA VAL A 75 -31.35 -15.07 -4.40
C VAL A 75 -31.82 -15.90 -5.60
N CYS A 76 -33.06 -16.38 -5.55
CA CYS A 76 -33.68 -17.03 -6.70
C CYS A 76 -34.13 -15.97 -7.70
N ILE A 77 -33.64 -16.04 -8.93
CA ILE A 77 -34.05 -15.15 -10.03
C ILE A 77 -34.76 -15.96 -11.12
N ILE A 78 -35.61 -15.27 -11.87
CA ILE A 78 -36.39 -15.85 -12.95
C ILE A 78 -35.45 -16.28 -14.09
N GLY A 79 -35.74 -17.44 -14.69
CA GLY A 79 -35.10 -17.89 -15.93
C GLY A 79 -35.66 -17.20 -17.19
N HIS A 80 -35.62 -17.90 -18.33
CA HIS A 80 -36.03 -17.35 -19.64
C HIS A 80 -37.51 -17.52 -20.01
N SER A 81 -38.33 -18.18 -19.19
CA SER A 81 -39.71 -18.52 -19.55
C SER A 81 -40.75 -17.70 -18.77
N GLU A 82 -41.51 -16.88 -19.47
CA GLU A 82 -42.77 -16.34 -18.96
C GLU A 82 -43.78 -17.47 -18.74
N ASN A 83 -44.67 -17.34 -17.74
CA ASN A 83 -45.76 -18.27 -17.44
C ASN A 83 -45.35 -19.69 -16.95
N ILE A 84 -44.07 -19.95 -16.71
CA ILE A 84 -43.60 -21.23 -16.15
C ILE A 84 -42.73 -20.95 -14.92
N ASN A 85 -43.20 -21.40 -13.75
CA ASN A 85 -42.40 -21.39 -12.52
C ASN A 85 -41.82 -22.79 -12.28
N ASN A 86 -40.82 -23.17 -13.08
CA ASN A 86 -40.16 -24.47 -12.98
C ASN A 86 -38.85 -24.34 -12.17
N ILE A 87 -38.69 -25.25 -11.21
CA ILE A 87 -37.52 -25.38 -10.34
C ILE A 87 -36.22 -25.52 -11.13
N GLU A 88 -36.27 -26.17 -12.30
CA GLU A 88 -35.09 -26.40 -13.14
C GLU A 88 -34.72 -25.20 -14.03
N SER A 89 -35.67 -24.31 -14.32
CA SER A 89 -35.43 -23.15 -15.19
C SER A 89 -35.01 -21.90 -14.43
N ASN A 90 -35.35 -21.80 -13.14
CA ASN A 90 -35.00 -20.66 -12.31
C ASN A 90 -33.53 -20.72 -11.89
N ILE A 91 -32.89 -19.55 -11.80
CA ILE A 91 -31.44 -19.44 -11.57
C ILE A 91 -31.20 -19.11 -10.09
N CYS A 92 -30.36 -19.92 -9.44
CA CYS A 92 -29.81 -19.60 -8.13
C CYS A 92 -28.65 -18.61 -8.32
N LYS A 93 -28.86 -17.32 -8.00
CA LYS A 93 -27.82 -16.29 -8.10
C LYS A 93 -27.23 -16.03 -6.73
N CYS A 94 -25.93 -16.27 -6.57
CA CYS A 94 -25.22 -15.97 -5.34
C CYS A 94 -25.23 -14.46 -5.05
N ARG A 95 -25.26 -14.10 -3.76
CA ARG A 95 -25.09 -12.71 -3.34
C ARG A 95 -23.68 -12.22 -3.71
N PRO A 96 -23.49 -10.89 -3.90
CA PRO A 96 -22.18 -10.34 -4.19
C PRO A 96 -21.10 -10.82 -3.21
N GLY A 97 -19.98 -11.31 -3.75
CA GLY A 97 -18.89 -11.90 -2.98
C GLY A 97 -18.95 -13.40 -2.74
N LEU A 98 -19.97 -14.10 -3.26
CA LEU A 98 -20.08 -15.55 -3.18
C LEU A 98 -20.13 -16.16 -4.58
N GLU A 99 -19.55 -17.35 -4.74
CA GLU A 99 -19.54 -18.13 -5.97
C GLU A 99 -19.70 -19.63 -5.70
N GLY A 100 -19.79 -20.42 -6.77
CA GLY A 100 -20.06 -21.85 -6.72
C GLY A 100 -21.55 -22.19 -6.81
N GLU A 101 -21.85 -23.46 -7.04
CA GLU A 101 -23.24 -23.95 -7.20
C GLU A 101 -24.07 -23.79 -5.92
N LEU A 102 -23.42 -23.83 -4.77
CA LEU A 102 -24.03 -23.69 -3.45
C LEU A 102 -23.72 -22.33 -2.80
N CYS A 103 -23.12 -21.38 -3.53
CA CYS A 103 -22.77 -20.05 -3.01
C CYS A 103 -21.95 -20.08 -1.71
N ASP A 104 -21.10 -21.08 -1.54
CA ASP A 104 -20.29 -21.37 -0.36
C ASP A 104 -18.86 -20.84 -0.49
N ASN A 105 -18.39 -20.63 -1.72
CA ASN A 105 -17.06 -20.11 -1.98
C ASN A 105 -17.05 -18.59 -1.91
N LYS A 106 -16.15 -18.03 -1.11
CA LYS A 106 -15.98 -16.58 -0.99
C LYS A 106 -15.09 -16.05 -2.11
N ILE A 107 -15.58 -15.06 -2.84
CA ILE A 107 -14.77 -14.33 -3.82
C ILE A 107 -13.91 -13.32 -3.04
N PHE A 108 -12.61 -13.59 -2.98
CA PHE A 108 -11.64 -12.66 -2.40
C PHE A 108 -11.23 -11.63 -3.44
N ILE A 109 -11.06 -10.37 -3.00
CA ILE A 109 -10.53 -9.35 -3.90
C ILE A 109 -9.08 -9.71 -4.22
N ASP A 110 -8.80 -9.91 -5.49
CA ASP A 110 -7.44 -10.06 -5.99
C ASP A 110 -6.84 -8.68 -6.24
N PHE A 111 -5.87 -8.28 -5.41
CA PHE A 111 -5.06 -7.09 -5.66
C PHE A 111 -3.62 -7.46 -6.04
N SER A 112 -3.42 -8.53 -6.82
CA SER A 112 -2.09 -8.94 -7.32
C SER A 112 -1.23 -7.82 -7.93
N ASN A 113 -1.83 -6.68 -8.29
CA ASN A 113 -1.13 -5.50 -8.84
C ASN A 113 -0.72 -4.45 -7.79
N LEU A 114 -1.08 -4.61 -6.52
CA LEU A 114 -0.77 -3.71 -5.42
C LEU A 114 -0.17 -4.54 -4.28
N PHE A 115 1.03 -4.20 -3.80
CA PHE A 115 1.79 -4.87 -2.74
C PHE A 115 1.09 -4.98 -1.36
N SER A 116 -0.22 -4.78 -1.30
CA SER A 116 -0.99 -4.58 -0.09
C SER A 116 -1.86 -5.78 0.30
N THR A 117 -2.01 -6.84 -0.51
CA THR A 117 -3.05 -7.83 -0.20
C THR A 117 -2.59 -9.25 -0.06
N TYR A 118 -2.99 -9.79 1.08
CA TYR A 118 -2.78 -11.13 1.55
C TYR A 118 -4.16 -11.77 1.74
N SER A 119 -4.30 -13.05 1.39
CA SER A 119 -5.53 -13.82 1.59
C SER A 119 -5.65 -14.40 2.99
N ASP A 120 -4.53 -14.45 3.72
CA ASP A 120 -4.40 -15.10 5.01
C ASP A 120 -3.41 -14.37 5.94
N TYR A 121 -3.34 -14.83 7.19
CA TYR A 121 -2.43 -14.29 8.19
C TYR A 121 -0.95 -14.48 7.81
N LEU A 122 -0.62 -15.62 7.20
CA LEU A 122 0.76 -15.95 6.83
C LEU A 122 1.29 -14.94 5.80
N GLY A 123 0.51 -14.67 4.75
CA GLY A 123 0.81 -13.65 3.77
C GLY A 123 0.95 -12.27 4.40
N CYS A 124 0.06 -11.89 5.32
CA CYS A 124 0.21 -10.62 6.03
C CYS A 124 1.51 -10.55 6.83
N SER A 125 1.81 -11.61 7.58
CA SER A 125 2.97 -11.68 8.45
C SER A 125 4.28 -11.55 7.67
N PHE A 126 4.38 -12.22 6.52
CA PHE A 126 5.54 -12.06 5.64
C PHE A 126 5.63 -10.65 5.08
N ASN A 127 4.52 -10.07 4.60
CA ASN A 127 4.53 -8.71 4.08
C ASN A 127 4.99 -7.70 5.14
N PHE A 128 4.41 -7.76 6.33
CA PHE A 128 4.79 -6.94 7.49
C PHE A 128 6.27 -7.10 7.84
N PHE A 129 6.75 -8.36 7.92
CA PHE A 129 8.14 -8.67 8.21
C PHE A 129 9.09 -8.09 7.17
N PHE A 130 8.84 -8.33 5.87
CA PHE A 130 9.73 -7.87 4.81
C PHE A 130 9.69 -6.35 4.64
N LYS A 131 8.52 -5.70 4.79
CA LYS A 131 8.36 -4.25 4.77
C LYS A 131 9.32 -3.58 5.76
N HIS A 132 9.18 -3.90 7.04
CA HIS A 132 9.95 -3.22 8.09
C HIS A 132 11.41 -3.63 8.15
N ASN A 133 11.72 -4.92 7.90
CA ASN A 133 13.13 -5.34 7.86
C ASN A 133 13.87 -4.70 6.68
N GLY A 134 13.23 -4.61 5.50
CA GLY A 134 13.84 -4.00 4.32
C GLY A 134 14.10 -2.51 4.50
N ILE A 135 13.11 -1.77 5.00
CA ILE A 135 13.25 -0.32 5.24
C ILE A 135 14.29 -0.07 6.35
N THR A 136 14.17 -0.74 7.50
CA THR A 136 15.09 -0.57 8.62
C THR A 136 16.53 -0.92 8.24
N LEU A 137 16.76 -2.03 7.53
CA LEU A 137 18.09 -2.41 7.06
C LEU A 137 18.70 -1.32 6.16
N SER A 138 17.90 -0.79 5.22
CA SER A 138 18.33 0.30 4.33
C SER A 138 18.71 1.56 5.10
N LEU A 139 17.90 1.95 6.11
CA LEU A 139 18.18 3.09 6.97
C LEU A 139 19.44 2.89 7.82
N LEU A 140 19.67 1.68 8.35
CA LEU A 140 20.87 1.39 9.12
C LEU A 140 22.13 1.44 8.26
N ILE A 141 22.07 1.00 6.99
CA ILE A 141 23.17 1.15 6.03
C ILE A 141 23.46 2.64 5.80
N PHE A 142 22.44 3.47 5.60
CA PHE A 142 22.61 4.92 5.44
C PHE A 142 23.20 5.58 6.69
N ASN A 143 22.73 5.19 7.88
CA ASN A 143 23.26 5.67 9.15
C ASN A 143 24.75 5.32 9.27
N LEU A 144 25.12 4.07 9.03
CA LEU A 144 26.50 3.59 9.08
C LEU A 144 27.40 4.32 8.09
N ILE A 145 26.94 4.53 6.86
CA ILE A 145 27.66 5.31 5.85
C ILE A 145 27.92 6.75 6.34
N ILE A 146 26.91 7.41 6.88
CA ILE A 146 27.03 8.79 7.38
C ILE A 146 27.98 8.85 8.58
N SER A 147 27.86 7.92 9.53
CA SER A 147 28.75 7.84 10.69
C SER A 147 30.21 7.60 10.29
N ILE A 148 30.48 6.70 9.33
CA ILE A 148 31.84 6.48 8.81
C ILE A 148 32.41 7.76 8.18
N ASN A 149 31.63 8.45 7.36
CA ASN A 149 32.06 9.69 6.74
C ASN A 149 32.30 10.81 7.78
N TYR A 150 31.54 10.81 8.86
CA TYR A 150 31.70 11.76 9.96
C TYR A 150 33.02 11.56 10.71
N GLU A 151 33.39 10.30 10.99
CA GLU A 151 34.66 9.97 11.68
C GLU A 151 35.89 10.23 10.80
N ILE A 152 35.79 9.94 9.50
CA ILE A 152 36.90 10.13 8.56
C ILE A 152 37.06 11.60 8.16
N GLY A 153 35.95 12.34 8.01
CA GLY A 153 35.93 13.72 7.54
C GLY A 153 36.75 14.66 8.41
N ASN A 154 37.36 15.66 7.77
CA ASN A 154 38.04 16.75 8.49
C ASN A 154 37.08 17.91 8.64
N ARG A 155 36.92 18.44 9.86
CA ARG A 155 36.10 19.62 10.08
C ARG A 155 36.75 20.80 9.36
N ILE A 156 35.94 21.57 8.61
CA ILE A 156 36.40 22.81 7.99
C ILE A 156 36.73 23.79 9.13
N THR A 157 38.01 23.99 9.39
CA THR A 157 38.48 25.07 10.24
C THR A 157 38.47 26.33 9.40
N ILE A 158 37.40 27.13 9.51
CA ILE A 158 37.38 28.48 8.95
C ILE A 158 38.38 29.27 9.80
N ASP A 159 39.63 29.27 9.39
CA ASP A 159 40.62 30.17 9.96
C ASP A 159 40.20 31.59 9.58
N HIS A 160 39.57 32.28 10.53
CA HIS A 160 39.23 33.71 10.45
C HIS A 160 40.47 34.63 10.38
N SER A 161 41.66 34.08 10.08
CA SER A 161 42.82 34.90 9.78
C SER A 161 42.59 35.64 8.46
N ASN A 162 42.27 36.92 8.59
CA ASN A 162 41.81 37.86 7.55
C ASN A 162 42.75 38.09 6.36
N ASN A 163 43.75 37.24 6.12
CA ASN A 163 44.65 37.40 4.98
C ASN A 163 45.25 36.06 4.59
N LYS A 164 44.54 35.30 3.75
CA LYS A 164 45.11 34.65 2.56
C LYS A 164 44.00 33.92 1.83
N SER A 165 43.79 34.34 0.59
CA SER A 165 43.27 33.48 -0.45
C SER A 165 43.98 32.14 -0.38
N PHE A 166 43.34 31.13 0.21
CA PHE A 166 43.66 29.74 -0.11
C PHE A 166 43.11 29.51 -1.52
N LEU A 167 43.80 30.13 -2.48
CA LEU A 167 43.77 29.72 -3.86
C LEU A 167 44.30 28.30 -3.81
N PHE A 168 43.47 27.32 -4.14
CA PHE A 168 43.96 26.04 -4.61
C PHE A 168 44.68 26.32 -5.93
N THR A 169 45.89 26.91 -5.86
CA THR A 169 46.86 26.75 -6.93
C THR A 169 47.21 25.28 -6.90
N VAL A 170 46.52 24.50 -7.73
CA VAL A 170 47.25 23.45 -8.45
C VAL A 170 48.35 24.22 -9.14
N SER A 171 49.54 24.26 -8.53
CA SER A 171 50.74 24.83 -9.12
C SER A 171 51.08 23.93 -10.31
N ILE A 172 50.38 24.16 -11.42
CA ILE A 172 50.94 23.92 -12.74
C ILE A 172 52.01 25.00 -12.86
N ASP A 173 53.19 24.73 -12.30
CA ASP A 173 54.40 25.48 -12.62
C ASP A 173 54.72 25.23 -14.10
N ASN A 174 54.01 25.94 -14.96
CA ASN A 174 54.39 26.21 -16.32
C ASN A 174 54.18 27.70 -16.56
N GLU A 175 55.04 28.52 -15.98
CA GLU A 175 55.49 29.72 -16.69
C GLU A 175 56.29 29.27 -17.92
N MET A 176 55.57 28.81 -18.95
CA MET A 176 56.07 28.89 -20.31
C MET A 176 55.27 29.99 -20.99
N LYS A 177 55.82 31.20 -20.98
CA LYS A 177 55.40 32.31 -21.85
C LYS A 177 55.58 31.88 -23.31
N ILE A 178 54.64 31.13 -23.85
CA ILE A 178 54.52 30.89 -25.27
C ILE A 178 53.81 32.12 -25.84
N LYS A 179 54.58 32.97 -26.52
CA LYS A 179 54.06 33.99 -27.43
C LYS A 179 53.33 33.26 -28.55
N THR A 180 51.99 33.22 -28.48
CA THR A 180 51.14 32.78 -29.58
C THR A 180 51.18 33.82 -30.69
N LYS A 181 51.81 33.45 -31.81
CA LYS A 181 51.40 33.93 -33.13
C LYS A 181 50.41 32.92 -33.69
N GLU A 182 49.22 33.42 -34.02
CA GLU A 182 48.23 32.85 -34.91
C GLU A 182 48.85 31.99 -36.03
N LYS A 183 48.43 30.73 -36.17
CA LYS A 183 47.37 30.31 -37.11
C LYS A 183 47.22 28.79 -37.15
N ASP A 184 45.96 28.40 -37.32
CA ASP A 184 45.47 27.22 -38.03
C ASP A 184 45.58 25.80 -37.41
N SER A 185 44.38 25.29 -37.16
CA SER A 185 43.86 23.96 -37.51
C SER A 185 44.50 22.69 -36.96
N VAL A 186 43.68 22.02 -36.14
CA VAL A 186 43.32 20.60 -36.25
C VAL A 186 44.31 19.56 -35.70
N SER A 187 43.74 18.78 -34.77
CA SER A 187 44.00 17.37 -34.46
C SER A 187 44.99 16.99 -33.35
N GLN A 188 44.55 15.96 -32.62
CA GLN A 188 45.29 15.02 -31.76
C GLN A 188 45.62 15.49 -30.32
N PHE A 189 44.60 15.36 -29.47
CA PHE A 189 44.71 15.44 -28.02
C PHE A 189 45.00 14.05 -27.41
N TYR A 190 46.21 13.53 -27.62
CA TYR A 190 46.83 12.49 -26.77
C TYR A 190 48.35 12.72 -26.78
N GLN A 191 48.83 13.63 -25.94
CA GLN A 191 50.27 13.70 -25.65
C GLN A 191 50.62 12.62 -24.62
N LEU A 192 51.34 11.59 -25.08
CA LEU A 192 52.08 10.67 -24.24
C LEU A 192 53.08 11.47 -23.39
N ILE A 193 52.89 11.43 -22.07
CA ILE A 193 53.84 11.99 -21.12
C ILE A 193 55.10 11.12 -21.18
N ASP A 194 56.14 11.65 -21.81
CA ASP A 194 57.46 11.01 -21.88
C ASP A 194 58.19 11.21 -20.53
N ILE A 195 58.08 10.20 -19.66
CA ILE A 195 58.66 10.17 -18.30
C ILE A 195 60.19 9.95 -18.31
N LYS A 196 60.83 9.87 -19.49
CA LYS A 196 62.19 9.34 -19.61
C LYS A 196 63.31 10.32 -19.23
N SER A 197 63.04 11.61 -19.03
CA SER A 197 64.12 12.61 -18.89
C SER A 197 64.41 13.12 -17.46
N SER A 198 63.59 12.81 -16.44
CA SER A 198 63.81 13.31 -15.07
C SER A 198 64.52 12.33 -14.12
N LEU A 199 64.85 11.12 -14.57
CA LEU A 199 65.39 10.04 -13.70
C LEU A 199 66.92 10.07 -13.48
N LYS A 200 67.64 11.11 -13.89
CA LYS A 200 69.12 11.07 -13.91
C LYS A 200 69.83 11.61 -12.66
N ASN A 201 69.13 12.09 -11.64
CA ASN A 201 69.73 12.47 -10.36
C ASN A 201 69.21 11.60 -9.20
N ASN A 202 69.56 10.31 -9.23
CA ASN A 202 69.39 9.38 -8.12
C ASN A 202 70.36 9.73 -6.97
N LYS A 203 70.02 10.74 -6.17
CA LYS A 203 70.40 10.71 -4.75
C LYS A 203 69.62 9.55 -4.15
N ARG A 204 70.33 8.52 -3.66
CA ARG A 204 69.77 7.48 -2.79
C ARG A 204 69.15 8.17 -1.56
N ILE A 205 67.89 8.56 -1.66
CA ILE A 205 67.07 8.87 -0.50
C ILE A 205 66.89 7.54 0.20
N SER A 206 67.59 7.38 1.31
CA SER A 206 67.43 6.27 2.24
C SER A 206 65.97 6.24 2.69
N TYR A 207 65.15 5.44 2.01
CA TYR A 207 63.77 5.12 2.37
C TYR A 207 63.77 4.15 3.57
N ASN A 208 64.34 4.60 4.69
CA ASN A 208 64.17 3.98 6.01
C ASN A 208 63.36 4.90 6.93
N SER A 209 62.52 5.79 6.37
CA SER A 209 61.43 6.37 7.15
C SER A 209 60.39 5.28 7.37
N PHE A 210 60.62 4.50 8.43
CA PHE A 210 59.66 3.59 9.00
C PHE A 210 58.31 4.30 9.07
N PHE A 211 57.34 3.80 8.32
CA PHE A 211 55.99 4.35 8.24
C PHE A 211 55.34 4.06 9.59
N GLU A 212 55.64 4.87 10.60
CA GLU A 212 54.91 4.80 11.87
C GLU A 212 53.46 5.13 11.54
N PRO A 213 52.54 4.16 11.67
CA PRO A 213 51.15 4.41 11.37
C PRO A 213 50.66 5.50 12.32
N ASP A 214 50.02 6.53 11.76
CA ASP A 214 49.46 7.63 12.56
C ASP A 214 48.51 7.02 13.60
N ILE A 215 48.90 7.10 14.87
CA ILE A 215 48.18 6.53 16.01
C ILE A 215 46.72 7.02 15.99
N LYS A 216 46.49 8.26 15.53
CA LYS A 216 45.15 8.85 15.40
C LYS A 216 44.29 8.14 14.35
N LEU A 217 44.89 7.68 13.25
CA LEU A 217 44.18 6.93 12.21
C LEU A 217 43.75 5.55 12.73
N ILE A 218 44.63 4.87 13.48
CA ILE A 218 44.31 3.57 14.11
C ILE A 218 43.14 3.72 15.09
N GLU A 219 43.12 4.79 15.88
CA GLU A 219 42.03 5.07 16.82
C GLU A 219 40.69 5.29 16.10
N LYS A 220 40.68 6.07 15.01
CA LYS A 220 39.49 6.25 14.16
C LYS A 220 38.98 4.93 13.60
N ILE A 221 39.87 4.06 13.11
CA ILE A 221 39.48 2.73 12.58
C ILE A 221 38.86 1.86 13.67
N LYS A 222 39.40 1.89 14.89
CA LYS A 222 38.82 1.17 16.03
C LYS A 222 37.42 1.67 16.36
N ASN A 223 37.21 2.99 16.37
CA ASN A 223 35.90 3.59 16.62
C ASN A 223 34.88 3.20 15.54
N ILE A 224 35.28 3.21 14.26
CA ILE A 224 34.42 2.78 13.14
C ILE A 224 34.02 1.31 13.29
N ASN A 225 34.96 0.43 13.62
CA ASN A 225 34.66 -0.99 13.82
C ASN A 225 33.70 -1.20 15.01
N SER A 226 33.90 -0.46 16.10
CA SER A 226 32.99 -0.49 17.25
C SER A 226 31.57 -0.08 16.86
N LEU A 227 31.43 1.03 16.12
CA LEU A 227 30.14 1.50 15.59
C LEU A 227 29.47 0.46 14.68
N PHE A 228 30.25 -0.21 13.83
CA PHE A 228 29.73 -1.27 12.97
C PHE A 228 29.10 -2.41 13.78
N PHE A 229 29.80 -2.92 14.79
CA PHE A 229 29.28 -3.97 15.66
C PHE A 229 28.05 -3.51 16.46
N GLU A 230 28.02 -2.27 16.92
CA GLU A 230 26.86 -1.69 17.61
C GLU A 230 25.62 -1.66 16.71
N VAL A 231 25.77 -1.21 15.46
CA VAL A 231 24.68 -1.17 14.48
C VAL A 231 24.18 -2.58 14.14
N VAL A 232 25.10 -3.53 13.92
CA VAL A 232 24.72 -4.93 13.66
C VAL A 232 23.98 -5.55 14.84
N PHE A 233 24.47 -5.31 16.07
CA PHE A 233 23.81 -5.80 17.28
C PHE A 233 22.40 -5.21 17.43
N ALA A 234 22.25 -3.90 17.23
CA ALA A 234 20.95 -3.24 17.28
C ALA A 234 19.97 -3.80 16.23
N TYR A 235 20.44 -4.09 15.02
CA TYR A 235 19.62 -4.72 13.97
C TYR A 235 19.16 -6.13 14.35
N VAL A 236 20.05 -6.96 14.91
CA VAL A 236 19.69 -8.31 15.36
C VAL A 236 18.64 -8.25 16.47
N VAL A 237 18.77 -7.32 17.42
CA VAL A 237 17.75 -7.12 18.48
C VAL A 237 16.41 -6.70 17.87
N PHE A 238 16.42 -5.74 16.95
CA PHE A 238 15.20 -5.29 16.24
C PHE A 238 14.52 -6.43 15.49
N PHE A 239 15.29 -7.22 14.75
CA PHE A 239 14.82 -8.41 14.02
C PHE A 239 14.13 -9.41 14.94
N LEU A 240 14.74 -9.72 16.10
CA LEU A 240 14.16 -10.62 17.09
C LEU A 240 12.87 -10.04 17.69
N VAL A 241 12.79 -8.73 17.91
CA VAL A 241 11.57 -8.05 18.39
C VAL A 241 10.44 -8.18 17.36
N ILE A 242 10.70 -8.00 16.07
CA ILE A 242 9.67 -8.20 15.03
C ILE A 242 9.15 -9.64 15.05
N ILE A 243 10.06 -10.63 15.05
CA ILE A 243 9.68 -12.05 15.08
C ILE A 243 8.84 -12.36 16.33
N PHE A 244 9.28 -11.87 17.49
CA PHE A 244 8.57 -12.07 18.74
C PHE A 244 7.16 -11.48 18.72
N ASN A 245 6.98 -10.27 18.17
CA ASN A 245 5.66 -9.66 18.00
C ASN A 245 4.77 -10.49 17.07
N ILE A 246 5.29 -10.95 15.92
CA ILE A 246 4.53 -11.82 15.00
C ILE A 246 4.08 -13.12 15.70
N ILE A 247 4.95 -13.73 16.52
CA ILE A 247 4.62 -14.95 17.26
C ILE A 247 3.57 -14.68 18.35
N ILE A 248 3.70 -13.59 19.11
CA ILE A 248 2.70 -13.21 20.11
C ILE A 248 1.35 -13.01 19.44
N ILE A 249 1.31 -12.22 18.37
CA ILE A 249 0.07 -11.85 17.68
C ILE A 249 -0.55 -13.09 17.03
N PHE A 250 0.26 -13.97 16.46
CA PHE A 250 -0.21 -15.25 15.96
C PHE A 250 -0.87 -16.06 17.07
N ASN A 251 -0.21 -16.22 18.21
CA ASN A 251 -0.75 -16.99 19.33
C ASN A 251 -2.01 -16.36 19.93
N THR A 252 -2.07 -15.02 20.05
CA THR A 252 -3.26 -14.33 20.57
C THR A 252 -4.41 -14.37 19.58
N SER A 253 -4.15 -14.07 18.31
CA SER A 253 -5.14 -14.07 17.24
C SER A 253 -5.70 -15.48 17.04
N TYR A 254 -4.82 -16.48 16.86
CA TYR A 254 -5.22 -17.86 16.61
C TYR A 254 -6.05 -18.45 17.76
N ARG A 255 -5.65 -18.20 19.01
CA ARG A 255 -6.36 -18.72 20.18
C ARG A 255 -7.73 -18.06 20.37
N THR A 256 -7.86 -16.79 20.00
CA THR A 256 -9.14 -16.06 20.15
C THR A 256 -10.08 -16.37 18.98
N ASN A 257 -9.52 -16.56 17.79
CA ASN A 257 -10.27 -16.73 16.54
C ASN A 257 -10.55 -18.19 16.18
N SER A 258 -10.11 -19.17 16.97
CA SER A 258 -10.44 -20.59 16.74
C SER A 258 -11.94 -20.91 16.83
N LYS A 259 -12.79 -19.93 17.18
CA LYS A 259 -14.23 -20.12 17.31
C LYS A 259 -15.03 -19.59 16.11
N GLU A 260 -14.59 -18.57 15.39
CA GLU A 260 -15.31 -18.01 14.23
C GLU A 260 -14.33 -17.34 13.26
N ASN A 261 -14.65 -17.30 11.96
CA ASN A 261 -13.84 -16.71 10.86
C ASN A 261 -13.67 -15.17 10.97
N LEU A 262 -13.17 -14.67 12.11
CA LEU A 262 -13.37 -13.30 12.60
C LEU A 262 -12.58 -12.20 11.86
N ASN A 263 -11.60 -12.56 11.03
CA ASN A 263 -10.77 -11.56 10.33
C ASN A 263 -11.09 -11.42 8.85
N ILE A 264 -12.19 -12.01 8.38
CA ILE A 264 -12.63 -11.82 7.00
C ILE A 264 -13.75 -10.79 6.99
N ASN A 265 -13.47 -9.61 6.45
CA ASN A 265 -14.46 -8.56 6.28
C ASN A 265 -15.00 -8.56 4.86
N GLN A 266 -16.27 -8.16 4.73
CA GLN A 266 -16.90 -7.95 3.45
C GLN A 266 -16.83 -6.47 3.07
N SER A 267 -16.37 -6.19 1.85
CA SER A 267 -16.36 -4.85 1.27
C SER A 267 -17.77 -4.40 0.89
N SER A 268 -17.95 -3.10 0.61
CA SER A 268 -19.22 -2.54 0.12
C SER A 268 -19.68 -3.15 -1.21
N ASN A 269 -18.75 -3.69 -2.00
CA ASN A 269 -19.03 -4.37 -3.26
C ASN A 269 -19.41 -5.85 -3.06
N GLY A 270 -19.41 -6.34 -1.82
CA GLY A 270 -19.68 -7.73 -1.46
C GLY A 270 -18.44 -8.63 -1.45
N ASN A 271 -17.33 -8.24 -2.07
CA ASN A 271 -16.12 -9.08 -2.08
C ASN A 271 -15.49 -9.16 -0.68
N TRP A 272 -14.83 -10.28 -0.40
CA TRP A 272 -14.21 -10.55 0.90
C TRP A 272 -12.72 -10.18 0.88
N PHE A 273 -12.20 -9.76 2.03
CA PHE A 273 -10.77 -9.55 2.23
C PHE A 273 -10.38 -9.89 3.66
N TYR A 274 -9.13 -10.33 3.83
CA TYR A 274 -8.55 -10.56 5.15
C TYR A 274 -8.12 -9.23 5.76
N LYS A 275 -8.62 -8.91 6.96
CA LYS A 275 -8.21 -7.74 7.74
C LYS A 275 -7.04 -8.14 8.63
N CYS A 276 -5.85 -7.63 8.34
CA CYS A 276 -4.69 -8.02 9.14
C CYS A 276 -4.61 -7.30 10.48
N GLU A 277 -4.38 -8.08 11.53
CA GLU A 277 -4.20 -7.56 12.88
C GLU A 277 -2.85 -6.84 13.07
N LEU A 278 -1.84 -7.16 12.24
CA LEU A 278 -0.51 -6.53 12.30
C LEU A 278 -0.52 -5.07 11.85
N GLU A 279 -1.53 -4.62 11.11
CA GLU A 279 -1.66 -3.22 10.67
C GLU A 279 -1.67 -2.22 11.84
N LYS A 280 -2.15 -2.64 13.03
CA LYS A 280 -2.12 -1.80 14.23
C LYS A 280 -0.70 -1.48 14.71
N TYR A 281 0.23 -2.38 14.44
CA TYR A 281 1.64 -2.26 14.83
C TYR A 281 2.49 -1.61 13.74
N ASP A 282 1.98 -1.58 12.51
CA ASP A 282 2.58 -0.91 11.35
C ASP A 282 2.88 0.56 11.68
N LEU A 283 1.91 1.27 12.26
CA LEU A 283 2.06 2.67 12.67
C LEU A 283 3.18 2.89 13.70
N ILE A 284 3.37 1.96 14.65
CA ILE A 284 4.42 2.07 15.66
C ILE A 284 5.80 1.91 15.02
N LEU A 285 5.95 0.94 14.11
CA LEU A 285 7.23 0.70 13.43
C LEU A 285 7.53 1.81 12.42
N ASP A 286 6.54 2.28 11.67
CA ASP A 286 6.66 3.44 10.78
C ASP A 286 7.12 4.69 11.57
N LEU A 287 6.61 4.90 12.79
CA LEU A 287 7.07 5.99 13.66
C LEU A 287 8.54 5.82 14.08
N VAL A 288 8.96 4.60 14.45
CA VAL A 288 10.37 4.30 14.78
C VAL A 288 11.27 4.56 13.58
N GLU A 289 10.85 4.16 12.38
CA GLU A 289 11.58 4.40 11.13
C GLU A 289 11.72 5.91 10.84
N ILE A 290 10.66 6.70 11.04
CA ILE A 290 10.74 8.17 10.93
C ILE A 290 11.75 8.74 11.92
N LEU A 291 11.76 8.28 13.17
CA LEU A 291 12.73 8.75 14.16
C LEU A 291 14.17 8.45 13.73
N ILE A 292 14.42 7.28 13.14
CA ILE A 292 15.71 6.91 12.55
C ILE A 292 16.04 7.84 11.37
N MET A 293 15.09 8.09 10.45
CA MET A 293 15.29 9.02 9.33
C MET A 293 15.63 10.43 9.81
N VAL A 294 14.95 10.94 10.84
CA VAL A 294 15.22 12.26 11.44
C VAL A 294 16.63 12.31 12.04
N LYS A 295 17.05 11.25 12.75
CA LYS A 295 18.43 11.14 13.26
C LYS A 295 19.45 11.23 12.12
N ILE A 296 19.26 10.42 11.07
CA ILE A 296 20.14 10.38 9.89
C ILE A 296 20.20 11.76 9.22
N LEU A 297 19.05 12.45 9.11
CA LEU A 297 18.96 13.79 8.54
C LEU A 297 19.82 14.80 9.32
N PHE A 298 19.72 14.80 10.65
CA PHE A 298 20.53 15.70 11.48
C PHE A 298 22.03 15.43 11.35
N GLU A 299 22.44 14.16 11.29
CA GLU A 299 23.84 13.79 11.07
C GLU A 299 24.32 14.18 9.67
N GLY A 300 23.51 13.94 8.63
CA GLY A 300 23.81 14.33 7.25
C GLY A 300 23.97 15.84 7.09
N ILE A 301 23.13 16.65 7.74
CA ILE A 301 23.25 18.11 7.74
C ILE A 301 24.54 18.55 8.45
N LYS A 302 24.93 17.92 9.57
CA LYS A 302 26.20 18.21 10.24
C LYS A 302 27.38 17.87 9.35
N LEU A 303 27.32 16.73 8.65
CA LEU A 303 28.38 16.24 7.77
C LEU A 303 28.68 17.21 6.61
N ASN A 304 27.72 18.01 6.15
CA ASN A 304 27.93 19.02 5.12
C ASN A 304 28.96 20.11 5.51
N LYS A 305 29.34 20.22 6.79
CA LYS A 305 30.40 21.12 7.29
C LYS A 305 31.80 20.50 7.30
N TYR A 306 31.95 19.29 6.75
CA TYR A 306 33.20 18.55 6.72
C TYR A 306 33.78 18.51 5.30
N GLU A 307 35.10 18.55 5.22
CA GLU A 307 35.89 18.31 4.02
C GLU A 307 36.30 16.82 3.93
N ASN A 308 36.68 16.40 2.72
CA ASN A 308 37.10 15.02 2.40
C ASN A 308 36.02 13.94 2.66
N ILE A 309 34.74 14.31 2.56
CA ILE A 309 33.62 13.36 2.61
C ILE A 309 33.26 12.85 1.21
N PHE A 310 32.69 11.65 1.13
CA PHE A 310 32.23 11.11 -0.15
C PHE A 310 31.00 11.88 -0.66
N LYS A 311 30.98 12.20 -1.96
CA LYS A 311 29.89 12.98 -2.60
C LYS A 311 28.50 12.35 -2.42
N TYR A 312 28.40 11.02 -2.38
CA TYR A 312 27.12 10.32 -2.28
C TYR A 312 26.40 10.52 -0.94
N THR A 313 27.09 10.96 0.12
CA THR A 313 26.46 11.28 1.41
C THR A 313 25.46 12.43 1.31
N ARG A 314 25.70 13.38 0.39
CA ARG A 314 24.73 14.45 0.08
C ARG A 314 23.46 13.90 -0.54
N TYR A 315 23.59 12.94 -1.46
CA TYR A 315 22.45 12.27 -2.07
C TYR A 315 21.65 11.45 -1.05
N ILE A 316 22.31 10.76 -0.12
CA ILE A 316 21.61 10.08 0.99
C ILE A 316 20.78 11.08 1.80
N THR A 317 21.36 12.23 2.14
CA THR A 317 20.64 13.28 2.89
C THR A 317 19.41 13.78 2.11
N TYR A 318 19.54 14.04 0.80
CA TYR A 318 18.40 14.42 -0.03
C TYR A 318 17.36 13.32 -0.15
N SER A 319 17.77 12.06 -0.31
CA SER A 319 16.85 10.91 -0.33
C SER A 319 16.07 10.78 0.97
N ILE A 320 16.69 11.07 2.12
CA ILE A 320 16.01 11.07 3.42
C ILE A 320 15.01 12.22 3.53
N ILE A 321 15.33 13.42 3.03
CA ILE A 321 14.37 14.54 2.99
C ILE A 321 13.16 14.15 2.14
N VAL A 322 13.39 13.61 0.94
CA VAL A 322 12.32 13.13 0.07
C VAL A 322 11.53 11.99 0.75
N GLY A 323 12.21 11.07 1.41
CA GLY A 323 11.60 9.97 2.15
C GLY A 323 10.74 10.44 3.33
N ILE A 324 11.12 11.50 4.04
CA ILE A 324 10.28 12.07 5.12
C ILE A 324 9.06 12.79 4.54
N ILE A 325 9.21 13.52 3.42
CA ILE A 325 8.11 14.26 2.78
C ILE A 325 7.10 13.32 2.12
N LEU A 326 7.57 12.31 1.40
CA LEU A 326 6.74 11.36 0.65
C LEU A 326 6.41 10.07 1.41
N GLY A 327 7.02 9.84 2.57
CA GLY A 327 6.99 8.55 3.24
C GLY A 327 5.74 8.33 4.10
N PRO A 328 5.88 7.89 5.37
CA PRO A 328 4.77 7.25 6.09
C PRO A 328 3.55 8.15 6.36
N PHE A 329 3.67 9.46 6.15
CA PHE A 329 2.51 10.36 6.13
C PHE A 329 1.47 10.04 5.04
N ILE A 330 1.81 9.22 4.04
CA ILE A 330 0.84 8.74 3.04
C ILE A 330 -0.02 7.58 3.59
N ASN A 331 0.51 6.81 4.55
CA ASN A 331 -0.17 5.65 5.13
C ASN A 331 -0.88 5.95 6.47
N VAL A 332 -0.60 7.10 7.10
CA VAL A 332 -1.34 7.64 8.26
C VAL A 332 -2.48 8.52 7.75
#